data_AF-A0A9D5DNC3-F1
#
_entry.id   AF-A0A9D5DNC3-F1
#
_cell.length_a   1.000
_cell.length_b   1.000
_cell.length_c   1.000
_cell.angle_alpha   90.00
_cell.angle_beta   90.00
_cell.angle_gamma   90.00
#
_symmetry.space_group_name_H-M   'P 1'
#
loop_
_entity.id
_entity.type
_entity.pdbx_description
1 polymer ?
#
loop_
_entity_poly.entity_id
_entity_poly.type
_entity_poly.pdbx_seq_one_letter_code
_entity_poly.pdbx_strand_id
1 'polypeptide(L)'
;MPFLMDVTITEFGKELEFSNAFHEVSRITATHSSTNCTLEIYEDSSKRNFLGNRFFTFPTDMRFNAPQSFQQSYNYILGLDEFAEAILVSEII
;
A
#
# COMPACT_ATOMS: atom_id res chain seq x y z
N MET A 1 0.82 8.24 3.36
CA MET A 1 -0.38 8.70 2.66
C MET A 1 -1.01 7.52 1.98
N PRO A 2 -2.25 7.15 2.35
CA PRO A 2 -2.97 6.11 1.62
C PRO A 2 -3.27 6.54 0.19
N PHE A 3 -3.64 5.58 -0.66
CA PHE A 3 -4.01 5.85 -2.05
C PHE A 3 -5.16 4.95 -2.49
N LEU A 4 -5.83 5.34 -3.57
CA LEU A 4 -6.91 4.59 -4.20
C LEU A 4 -6.40 3.96 -5.49
N MET A 5 -6.78 2.73 -5.76
CA MET A 5 -6.48 2.03 -7.00
C MET A 5 -7.49 0.90 -7.21
N ASP A 6 -7.80 0.58 -8.47
CA ASP A 6 -8.67 -0.54 -8.80
C ASP A 6 -8.01 -1.89 -8.48
N VAL A 7 -8.80 -2.84 -7.96
CA VAL A 7 -8.33 -4.19 -7.64
C VAL A 7 -9.34 -5.21 -8.12
N THR A 8 -8.84 -6.24 -8.80
CA THR A 8 -9.60 -7.43 -9.17
C THR A 8 -9.20 -8.59 -8.27
N ILE A 9 -10.18 -9.28 -7.70
CA ILE A 9 -9.97 -10.44 -6.83
C ILE A 9 -10.77 -11.62 -7.38
N THR A 10 -10.13 -12.78 -7.47
CA THR A 10 -10.81 -14.02 -7.86
C THR A 10 -11.21 -14.81 -6.63
N GLU A 11 -12.51 -14.87 -6.33
CA GLU A 11 -13.06 -15.69 -5.24
C GLU A 11 -14.12 -16.66 -5.77
N PHE A 12 -14.04 -17.94 -5.35
CA PHE A 12 -14.98 -18.99 -5.76
C PHE A 12 -15.18 -19.10 -7.29
N GLY A 13 -14.14 -18.79 -8.08
CA GLY A 13 -14.20 -18.80 -9.54
C GLY A 13 -14.94 -17.62 -10.16
N LYS A 14 -15.24 -16.57 -9.38
CA LYS A 14 -15.77 -15.29 -9.86
C LYS A 14 -14.72 -14.20 -9.71
N GLU A 15 -14.64 -13.31 -10.69
CA GLU A 15 -13.86 -12.08 -10.60
C GLU A 15 -14.72 -10.98 -10.00
N LEU A 16 -14.25 -10.40 -8.90
CA LEU A 16 -14.82 -9.25 -8.24
C LEU A 16 -13.93 -8.05 -8.50
N GLU A 17 -14.50 -6.99 -9.06
CA GLU A 17 -13.80 -5.74 -9.34
C GLU A 17 -14.20 -4.70 -8.30
N PHE A 18 -13.20 -4.12 -7.65
CA PHE A 18 -13.37 -3.06 -6.67
C PHE A 18 -12.71 -1.80 -7.21
N SER A 19 -13.53 -0.89 -7.75
CA SER A 19 -13.05 0.41 -8.21
C SER A 19 -12.69 1.30 -7.03
N ASN A 20 -11.56 2.02 -7.11
CA ASN A 20 -11.06 2.87 -6.04
C ASN A 20 -10.86 2.15 -4.69
N ALA A 21 -10.39 0.90 -4.69
CA ALA A 21 -10.04 0.20 -3.47
C ALA A 21 -9.00 0.99 -2.67
N PHE A 22 -9.17 1.03 -1.35
CA PHE A 22 -8.33 1.81 -0.46
C PHE A 22 -7.09 1.03 -0.04
N HIS A 23 -5.92 1.61 -0.30
CA HIS A 23 -4.61 1.01 -0.04
C HIS A 23 -3.87 1.78 1.05
N GLU A 24 -3.39 1.07 2.06
CA GLU A 24 -2.67 1.66 3.18
C GLU A 24 -1.49 0.78 3.60
N VAL A 25 -0.31 1.39 3.74
CA VAL A 25 0.81 0.72 4.41
C VAL A 25 0.48 0.62 5.89
N SER A 26 0.27 -0.60 6.38
CA SER A 26 -0.16 -0.86 7.76
C SER A 26 0.99 -1.19 8.71
N ARG A 27 2.06 -1.81 8.17
CA ARG A 27 3.21 -2.26 8.96
C ARG A 27 4.50 -2.06 8.19
N ILE A 28 5.53 -1.62 8.92
CA ILE A 28 6.89 -1.51 8.41
C ILE A 28 7.86 -2.10 9.42
N THR A 29 8.71 -3.00 8.95
CA THR A 29 9.84 -3.55 9.70
C THR A 29 11.11 -3.27 8.93
N ALA A 30 11.98 -2.42 9.48
CA ALA A 30 13.24 -2.06 8.87
C ALA A 30 14.42 -2.64 9.66
N THR A 31 15.42 -3.12 8.93
CA THR A 31 16.74 -3.48 9.41
C THR A 31 17.78 -2.57 8.74
N HIS A 32 19.04 -2.69 9.13
CA HIS A 32 20.13 -1.95 8.48
C HIS A 32 20.29 -2.25 6.98
N SER A 33 19.77 -3.38 6.48
CA SER A 33 19.90 -3.80 5.08
C SER A 33 18.59 -3.78 4.30
N SER A 34 17.47 -4.09 4.94
CA SER A 34 16.17 -4.23 4.25
C SER A 34 15.01 -3.64 5.04
N THR A 35 14.07 -3.07 4.30
CA THR A 35 12.78 -2.62 4.77
C THR A 35 11.71 -3.52 4.20
N ASN A 36 10.86 -4.05 5.08
CA ASN A 36 9.68 -4.82 4.72
C ASN A 36 8.45 -3.98 5.04
N CYS A 37 7.53 -3.85 4.09
CA CYS A 37 6.24 -3.21 4.34
C CYS A 37 5.07 -4.09 3.90
N THR A 38 4.00 -4.01 4.68
CA THR A 38 2.71 -4.62 4.37
C THR A 38 1.78 -3.53 3.87
N LEU A 39 1.29 -3.70 2.66
CA LEU A 39 0.23 -2.89 2.07
C LEU A 39 -1.09 -3.65 2.24
N GLU A 40 -2.02 -3.07 2.97
CA GLU A 40 -3.36 -3.62 3.12
C GLU A 40 -4.30 -2.96 2.13
N ILE A 41 -5.25 -3.74 1.64
CA ILE A 41 -6.22 -3.37 0.62
C ILE A 41 -7.60 -3.56 1.23
N TYR A 42 -8.41 -2.52 1.16
CA TYR A 42 -9.78 -2.48 1.63
C TYR A 42 -10.70 -2.05 0.51
N GLU A 43 -11.98 -2.41 0.59
CA GLU A 43 -12.98 -1.99 -0.40
C GLU A 43 -13.09 -0.46 -0.46
N ASP A 44 -13.00 0.21 0.68
CA ASP A 44 -13.09 1.66 0.79
C ASP A 44 -12.31 2.20 2.01
N SER A 45 -12.31 3.52 2.19
CA SER A 45 -11.63 4.18 3.31
C SER A 45 -12.28 3.93 4.68
N SER A 46 -13.45 3.28 4.74
CA SER A 46 -14.06 2.87 6.02
C SER A 46 -13.32 1.69 6.65
N LYS A 47 -12.48 0.98 5.88
CA LYS A 47 -11.68 -0.18 6.29
C LYS A 47 -12.52 -1.32 6.88
N ARG A 48 -13.82 -1.37 6.58
CA ARG A 48 -14.74 -2.40 7.09
C ARG A 48 -14.56 -3.74 6.39
N ASN A 49 -14.28 -3.71 5.09
CA ASN A 49 -14.15 -4.89 4.25
C ASN A 49 -12.70 -5.02 3.78
N PHE A 50 -11.98 -5.95 4.39
CA PHE A 50 -10.59 -6.28 4.02
C PHE A 50 -10.59 -7.16 2.78
N LEU A 51 -9.86 -6.72 1.76
CA LEU A 51 -9.77 -7.38 0.47
C LEU A 51 -8.49 -8.22 0.34
N GLY A 52 -7.41 -7.82 1.02
CA GLY A 52 -6.15 -8.56 0.99
C GLY A 52 -4.96 -7.73 1.41
N ASN A 53 -3.78 -8.33 1.34
CA ASN A 53 -2.53 -7.63 1.57
C ASN A 53 -1.46 -8.00 0.55
N ARG A 54 -0.48 -7.11 0.39
CA ARG A 54 0.73 -7.31 -0.40
C ARG A 54 1.94 -7.03 0.46
N PHE A 55 3.00 -7.79 0.24
CA PHE A 55 4.26 -7.66 0.96
C PHE A 55 5.34 -7.19 0.01
N PHE A 56 6.02 -6.11 0.39
CA PHE A 56 7.16 -5.59 -0.35
C PHE A 56 8.39 -5.62 0.53
N THR A 57 9.52 -5.98 -0.08
CA THR A 57 10.84 -5.94 0.54
C THR A 57 11.77 -5.14 -0.37
N PHE A 58 12.42 -4.13 0.18
CA PHE A 58 13.34 -3.27 -0.57
C PHE A 58 14.53 -2.83 0.31
N PRO A 59 15.64 -2.36 -0.28
CA PRO A 59 16.80 -1.89 0.49
C PRO A 59 16.43 -0.71 1.41
N THR A 60 16.86 -0.76 2.67
CA THR A 60 16.67 0.37 3.59
C THR A 60 17.52 1.55 3.14
N ASP A 61 16.92 2.74 3.11
CA ASP A 61 17.67 3.97 2.90
C ASP A 61 17.89 4.63 4.27
N MET A 62 19.11 4.45 4.77
CA MET A 62 19.53 4.89 6.10
C MET A 62 19.52 6.41 6.28
N ARG A 63 19.25 7.19 5.22
CA ARG A 63 19.03 8.64 5.30
C ARG A 63 17.66 8.97 5.90
N PHE A 64 16.68 8.07 5.78
CA PHE A 64 15.37 8.25 6.38
C PHE A 64 15.39 7.78 7.83
N ASN A 65 14.90 8.61 8.75
CA ASN A 65 14.73 8.23 10.14
C ASN A 65 13.40 7.47 10.35
N ALA A 66 13.22 6.83 11.51
CA ALA A 66 12.04 5.99 11.82
C ALA A 66 10.65 6.59 11.44
N PRO A 67 10.35 7.89 11.67
CA PRO A 67 9.05 8.45 11.25
C PRO A 67 8.89 8.60 9.73
N GLN A 68 9.97 8.60 8.96
CA GLN A 68 9.94 8.70 7.51
C GLN A 68 9.84 7.34 6.80
N SER A 69 9.92 6.23 7.53
CA SER A 69 9.82 4.89 6.93
C SER A 69 8.51 4.67 6.17
N PHE A 70 7.39 5.23 6.67
CA PHE A 70 6.11 5.19 5.95
C PHE A 70 6.19 5.94 4.62
N GLN A 71 6.73 7.16 4.62
CA GLN A 71 6.90 7.92 3.39
C GLN A 71 7.80 7.18 2.40
N GLN A 72 8.89 6.57 2.88
CA GLN A 72 9.79 5.77 2.05
C GLN A 72 9.06 4.57 1.42
N SER A 73 8.26 3.83 2.20
CA SER A 73 7.45 2.72 1.70
C SER A 73 6.44 3.18 0.66
N TYR A 74 5.74 4.28 0.89
CA TYR A 74 4.81 4.83 -0.10
C TYR A 74 5.52 5.26 -1.38
N ASN A 75 6.65 5.95 -1.28
CA ASN A 75 7.43 6.36 -2.45
C ASN A 75 7.95 5.16 -3.24
N TYR A 76 8.36 4.09 -2.55
CA TYR A 76 8.75 2.85 -3.21
C TYR A 76 7.58 2.21 -3.96
N ILE A 77 6.44 2.03 -3.29
CA ILE A 77 5.24 1.39 -3.86
C ILE A 77 4.74 2.19 -5.08
N LEU A 78 4.59 3.50 -4.95
CA LEU A 78 4.12 4.38 -6.03
C LEU A 78 5.14 4.52 -7.18
N GLY A 79 6.37 4.06 -6.98
CA GLY A 79 7.38 3.98 -8.03
C GLY A 79 7.31 2.70 -8.88
N LEU A 80 6.47 1.73 -8.52
CA LEU A 80 6.27 0.52 -9.31
C LEU A 80 5.20 0.78 -10.38
N ASP A 81 5.43 0.27 -11.59
CA ASP A 81 4.54 0.48 -12.75
C ASP A 81 3.08 0.06 -12.48
N GLU A 82 2.88 -0.96 -11.66
CA GLU A 82 1.54 -1.44 -11.30
C GLU A 82 0.72 -0.39 -10.52
N PHE A 83 1.36 0.57 -9.85
CA PHE A 83 0.69 1.64 -9.09
C PHE A 83 0.73 2.99 -9.82
N ALA A 84 1.07 3.03 -11.12
CA ALA A 84 1.19 4.29 -11.87
C ALA A 84 -0.10 5.12 -11.92
N GLU A 85 -1.26 4.45 -11.84
CA GLU A 85 -2.60 5.08 -11.83
C GLU A 85 -3.15 5.32 -10.42
N ALA A 86 -2.35 5.06 -9.37
CA ALA A 86 -2.78 5.24 -7.99
C ALA A 86 -3.08 6.72 -7.67
N ILE A 87 -4.25 6.97 -7.09
CA ILE A 87 -4.68 8.30 -6.69
C ILE A 87 -4.32 8.51 -5.21
N LEU A 88 -3.33 9.36 -4.95
CA LEU A 88 -2.95 9.73 -3.60
C LEU A 88 -4.13 10.37 -2.86
N VAL A 89 -4.47 9.82 -1.69
CA VAL A 89 -5.41 10.44 -0.77
C VAL A 89 -4.62 11.42 0.08
N SER A 90 -4.73 12.72 -0.23
CA SER A 90 -4.32 13.75 0.71
C SER A 90 -5.33 13.75 1.87
N GLU A 91 -4.88 13.52 3.10
CA GLU A 91 -5.71 13.85 4.26
C GLU A 91 -6.00 15.36 4.23
N ILE A 92 -7.22 15.74 3.84
CA ILE A 92 -7.87 16.94 4.37
C ILE A 92 -8.71 16.44 5.54
N ILE A 93 -8.12 16.37 6.74
CA ILE A 93 -8.81 16.53 8.02
C ILE A 93 -7.87 17.22 8.99
#